data_AF-A0A2W1JVZ8-F1
#
_entry.id   AF-A0A2W1JVZ8-F1
#
_cell.length_a   1.000
_cell.length_b   1.000
_cell.length_c   1.000
_cell.angle_alpha   90.00
_cell.angle_beta   90.00
_cell.angle_gamma   90.00
#
_symmetry.space_group_name_H-M   'P 1'
#
loop_
_entity.id
_entity.type
_entity.pdbx_description
1 polymer ?
#
loop_
_entity_poly.entity_id
_entity_poly.type
_entity_poly.pdbx_seq_one_letter_code
_entity_poly.pdbx_strand_id
1 'polypeptide(L)'
;MFPILISFLLELIVGLNNTSGLNLTENFLFGTIVFFLTNIFSNNRILRKIAVAGVFLYYLSFVIESAVYLLFETRINASYIYVTLNTNAQETLEFSEVYFTYQIAWLFLYLISITPIISKKIFRRETLRLKFSFLSFIVIVITILFLKLSTLIIYNLPYTVIKSISQYKEQIAAIKNFKTNTPKLDLKHKTNNDLTVVVIGESLSRNHMSLYGYDRKTNLLLERQKDEIWVYDNVISPHVYTTGSINKILTFSSHEKEDVATLISYLKSAENQVLWLSNQRPVGFHDNLVSLLASEADETLFLNYNEYQSKTNFDEILLPIYKEKIYKPGKKVVFVHLTGSHYDYKLRSPEKLKKFNEYLNDEKKSVVNAYDNSVIYNDFIISEIINITREANLKSTVVYFSDHGEEVYDTKDFIGHFENKPTRNMFEVPFLIWMSKDFEKPDDFQFDSDRSFMLDDFPHSLLHLMGIEGDKINKERSIFSNYFIEKDRGTYDNL
;
A
#
# COMPACT_ATOMS: atom_id res chain seq x y z
N MET A 1 -29.18 -12.38 14.83
CA MET A 1 -30.03 -11.64 13.87
C MET A 1 -30.19 -10.16 14.23
N PHE A 2 -30.51 -9.79 15.48
CA PHE A 2 -30.67 -8.36 15.85
C PHE A 2 -29.46 -7.46 15.50
N PRO A 3 -28.18 -7.88 15.69
CA PRO A 3 -27.04 -7.05 15.28
C PRO A 3 -26.89 -6.85 13.76
N ILE A 4 -27.34 -7.81 12.95
CA ILE A 4 -27.37 -7.68 11.49
C ILE A 4 -28.32 -6.54 11.09
N LEU A 5 -29.49 -6.47 11.74
CA LEU A 5 -30.46 -5.42 11.48
C LEU A 5 -29.94 -4.05 11.91
N ILE A 6 -29.22 -3.96 13.04
CA ILE A 6 -28.58 -2.70 13.46
C ILE A 6 -27.54 -2.27 12.43
N SER A 7 -26.66 -3.19 12.01
CA SER A 7 -25.63 -2.90 11.01
C SER A 7 -26.26 -2.41 9.70
N PHE A 8 -27.30 -3.08 9.21
CA PHE A 8 -28.02 -2.66 8.02
C PHE A 8 -28.77 -1.32 8.18
N LEU A 9 -29.33 -1.05 9.37
CA LEU A 9 -29.91 0.25 9.67
C LEU A 9 -28.86 1.36 9.65
N LEU A 10 -27.63 1.09 10.09
CA LEU A 10 -26.52 2.04 9.96
C LEU A 10 -26.16 2.28 8.49
N GLU A 11 -26.08 1.22 7.67
CA GLU A 11 -25.88 1.38 6.22
C GLU A 11 -27.00 2.21 5.58
N LEU A 12 -28.26 2.04 6.01
CA LEU A 12 -29.39 2.85 5.54
C LEU A 12 -29.26 4.33 5.94
N ILE A 13 -28.73 4.63 7.12
CA ILE A 13 -28.54 6.00 7.62
C ILE A 13 -27.40 6.70 6.87
N VAL A 14 -26.29 5.99 6.65
CA VAL A 14 -25.11 6.52 5.93
C VAL A 14 -25.39 6.65 4.43
N GLY A 15 -26.11 5.68 3.87
CA GLY A 15 -26.41 5.59 2.45
C GLY A 15 -26.05 4.22 1.91
N LEU A 16 -27.02 3.56 1.27
CA LEU A 16 -26.79 2.24 0.68
C LEU A 16 -25.87 2.32 -0.53
N ASN A 17 -25.03 1.29 -0.69
CA ASN A 17 -24.25 1.09 -1.90
C ASN A 17 -24.68 -0.20 -2.63
N ASN A 18 -24.09 -0.45 -3.80
CA ASN A 18 -24.43 -1.60 -4.65
C ASN A 18 -24.14 -2.97 -3.99
N THR A 19 -23.38 -3.01 -2.90
CA THR A 19 -23.03 -4.24 -2.18
C THR A 19 -23.83 -4.46 -0.90
N SER A 20 -24.52 -3.43 -0.38
CA SER A 20 -25.26 -3.48 0.90
C SER A 20 -26.27 -4.62 0.97
N GLY A 21 -27.04 -4.87 -0.08
CA GLY A 21 -28.01 -5.98 -0.12
C GLY A 21 -27.36 -7.37 -0.14
N LEU A 22 -26.20 -7.50 -0.79
CA LEU A 22 -25.44 -8.75 -0.84
C LEU A 22 -24.78 -9.03 0.50
N ASN A 23 -24.20 -7.99 1.12
CA ASN A 23 -23.64 -8.03 2.47
C ASN A 23 -24.70 -8.43 3.50
N LEU A 24 -25.89 -7.83 3.44
CA LEU A 24 -27.02 -8.20 4.29
C LEU A 24 -27.35 -9.68 4.14
N THR A 25 -27.53 -10.14 2.91
CA THR A 25 -27.90 -11.53 2.60
C THR A 25 -26.85 -12.52 3.12
N GLU A 26 -25.58 -12.25 2.87
CA GLU A 26 -24.46 -13.06 3.38
C GLU A 26 -24.53 -13.13 4.91
N ASN A 27 -24.67 -11.99 5.58
CA ASN A 27 -24.66 -11.91 7.04
C ASN A 27 -25.79 -12.71 7.69
N PHE A 28 -26.97 -12.75 7.05
CA PHE A 28 -28.10 -13.60 7.46
C PHE A 28 -27.76 -15.10 7.30
N LEU A 29 -27.13 -15.49 6.19
CA LEU A 29 -26.71 -16.87 5.94
C LEU A 29 -25.61 -17.32 6.91
N PHE A 30 -24.60 -16.47 7.16
CA PHE A 30 -23.56 -16.78 8.13
C PHE A 30 -24.07 -16.83 9.57
N GLY A 31 -25.01 -15.93 9.91
CA GLY A 31 -25.73 -15.99 11.19
C GLY A 31 -26.51 -17.29 11.37
N THR A 32 -27.04 -17.85 10.28
CA THR A 32 -27.70 -19.16 10.27
C THR A 32 -26.70 -20.28 10.58
N ILE A 33 -25.51 -20.25 9.97
CA ILE A 33 -24.43 -21.20 10.28
C ILE A 33 -24.04 -21.12 11.76
N VAL A 34 -23.76 -19.92 12.27
CA VAL A 34 -23.37 -19.70 13.68
C VAL A 34 -24.45 -20.21 14.63
N PHE A 35 -25.73 -19.92 14.34
CA PHE A 35 -26.86 -20.40 15.14
C PHE A 35 -26.92 -21.93 15.19
N PHE A 36 -26.84 -22.61 14.05
CA PHE A 36 -26.90 -24.07 14.00
C PHE A 36 -25.65 -24.74 14.61
N LEU A 37 -24.46 -24.12 14.50
CA LEU A 37 -23.27 -24.56 15.21
C LEU A 37 -23.47 -24.53 16.73
N THR A 38 -24.14 -23.51 17.27
CA THR A 38 -24.44 -23.48 18.72
C THR A 38 -25.33 -24.65 19.16
N ASN A 39 -26.21 -25.16 18.28
CA ASN A 39 -27.04 -26.31 18.59
C ASN A 39 -26.20 -27.61 18.61
N ILE A 40 -25.31 -27.80 17.65
CA ILE A 40 -24.43 -28.99 17.58
C ILE A 40 -23.48 -29.05 18.77
N PHE A 41 -22.83 -27.93 19.10
CA PHE A 41 -21.77 -27.85 20.10
C PHE A 41 -22.27 -27.79 21.55
N SER A 42 -23.58 -27.72 21.74
CA SER A 42 -24.17 -27.50 23.06
C SER A 42 -24.05 -28.67 24.04
N ASN A 43 -23.79 -29.89 23.55
CA ASN A 43 -23.74 -31.12 24.36
C ASN A 43 -22.43 -31.30 25.15
N ASN A 44 -21.33 -30.69 24.70
CA ASN A 44 -20.03 -30.79 25.37
C ASN A 44 -19.66 -29.42 25.95
N ARG A 45 -19.22 -29.38 27.23
CA ARG A 45 -18.86 -28.12 27.91
C ARG A 45 -17.77 -27.34 27.16
N ILE A 46 -16.80 -28.02 26.57
CA ILE A 46 -15.72 -27.41 25.77
C ILE A 46 -16.28 -26.85 24.47
N LEU A 47 -17.04 -27.67 23.72
CA LEU A 47 -17.67 -27.22 22.48
C LEU A 47 -18.64 -26.05 22.71
N ARG A 48 -19.33 -26.01 23.85
CA ARG A 48 -20.19 -24.90 24.25
C ARG A 48 -19.41 -23.59 24.45
N LYS A 49 -18.20 -23.66 25.04
CA LYS A 49 -17.30 -22.49 25.13
C LYS A 49 -16.85 -22.04 23.75
N ILE A 50 -16.50 -22.98 22.85
CA ILE A 50 -16.15 -22.68 21.45
C ILE A 50 -17.32 -22.01 20.73
N ALA A 51 -18.56 -22.48 20.93
CA ALA A 51 -19.75 -21.87 20.34
C ALA A 51 -19.98 -20.43 20.84
N VAL A 52 -19.79 -20.17 22.14
CA VAL A 52 -19.89 -18.82 22.70
C VAL A 52 -18.80 -17.91 22.13
N ALA A 53 -17.55 -18.40 22.00
CA ALA A 53 -16.47 -17.66 21.37
C ALA A 53 -16.76 -17.38 19.89
N GLY A 54 -17.29 -18.35 19.13
CA GLY A 54 -17.69 -18.17 17.74
C GLY A 54 -18.80 -17.14 17.57
N VAL A 55 -19.79 -17.12 18.46
CA VAL A 55 -20.84 -16.08 18.46
C VAL A 55 -20.27 -14.71 18.81
N PHE A 56 -19.32 -14.64 19.74
CA PHE A 56 -18.62 -13.39 20.06
C PHE A 56 -17.83 -12.87 18.86
N LEU A 57 -17.03 -13.72 18.20
CA LEU A 57 -16.27 -13.37 17.00
C LEU A 57 -17.17 -12.94 15.84
N TYR A 58 -18.31 -13.62 15.67
CA TYR A 58 -19.35 -13.20 14.72
C TYR A 58 -19.82 -11.78 15.02
N TYR A 59 -20.19 -11.46 16.26
CA TYR A 59 -20.60 -10.10 16.63
C TYR A 59 -19.50 -9.05 16.57
N LEU A 60 -18.26 -9.42 16.91
CA LEU A 60 -17.10 -8.55 16.72
C LEU A 60 -16.89 -8.22 15.24
N SER A 61 -17.11 -9.18 14.34
CA SER A 61 -17.00 -8.96 12.89
C SER A 61 -17.97 -7.88 12.42
N PHE A 62 -19.24 -7.91 12.85
CA PHE A 62 -20.20 -6.84 12.51
C PHE A 62 -19.81 -5.47 13.03
N VAL A 63 -19.27 -5.41 14.24
CA VAL A 63 -18.86 -4.14 14.84
C VAL A 63 -17.73 -3.53 14.03
N ILE A 64 -16.77 -4.36 13.62
CA ILE A 64 -15.66 -3.95 12.76
C ILE A 64 -16.18 -3.53 11.38
N GLU A 65 -17.03 -4.34 10.73
CA GLU A 65 -17.62 -4.01 9.42
C GLU A 65 -18.45 -2.72 9.48
N SER A 66 -19.27 -2.54 10.52
CA SER A 66 -20.09 -1.35 10.69
C SER A 66 -19.23 -0.12 10.97
N ALA A 67 -18.17 -0.24 11.78
CA ALA A 67 -17.24 0.86 12.01
C ALA A 67 -16.53 1.27 10.72
N VAL A 68 -16.04 0.30 9.94
CA VAL A 68 -15.40 0.57 8.63
C VAL A 68 -16.39 1.21 7.66
N TYR A 69 -17.65 0.74 7.61
CA TYR A 69 -18.66 1.34 6.76
C TYR A 69 -19.05 2.76 7.20
N LEU A 70 -19.15 3.04 8.50
CA LEU A 70 -19.42 4.39 9.01
C LEU A 70 -18.31 5.37 8.63
N LEU A 71 -17.06 4.91 8.58
CA LEU A 71 -15.91 5.75 8.27
C LEU A 71 -15.70 5.96 6.78
N PHE A 72 -15.86 4.88 6.00
CA PHE A 72 -15.38 4.85 4.62
C PHE A 72 -16.49 4.53 3.62
N GLU A 73 -17.71 4.22 4.08
CA GLU A 73 -18.88 3.80 3.29
C GLU A 73 -18.54 2.70 2.26
N THR A 74 -17.62 1.83 2.65
CA THR A 74 -17.19 0.66 1.90
C THR A 74 -17.06 -0.53 2.84
N ARG A 75 -17.13 -1.73 2.25
CA ARG A 75 -16.78 -2.98 2.94
C ARG A 75 -15.27 -3.14 3.08
N ILE A 76 -14.90 -4.03 4.00
CA ILE A 76 -13.53 -4.54 4.13
C ILE A 76 -13.26 -5.49 2.96
N ASN A 77 -12.08 -5.35 2.35
CA ASN A 77 -11.58 -6.21 1.28
C ASN A 77 -10.14 -6.66 1.62
N ALA A 78 -9.44 -7.25 0.65
CA ALA A 78 -8.07 -7.71 0.85
C ALA A 78 -7.06 -6.59 1.16
N SER A 79 -7.18 -5.40 0.57
CA SER A 79 -6.21 -4.31 0.78
C SER A 79 -6.22 -3.80 2.22
N TYR A 80 -7.39 -3.67 2.86
CA TYR A 80 -7.48 -3.37 4.30
C TYR A 80 -6.73 -4.40 5.16
N ILE A 81 -6.84 -5.69 4.82
CA ILE A 81 -6.12 -6.75 5.53
C ILE A 81 -4.61 -6.64 5.29
N TYR A 82 -4.19 -6.36 4.05
CA TYR A 82 -2.77 -6.18 3.73
C TYR A 82 -2.18 -4.95 4.43
N VAL A 83 -2.86 -3.81 4.44
CA VAL A 83 -2.44 -2.63 5.23
C VAL A 83 -2.32 -3.01 6.70
N THR A 84 -3.34 -3.64 7.29
CA THR A 84 -3.31 -4.07 8.71
C THR A 84 -2.14 -5.00 9.04
N LEU A 85 -1.79 -5.94 8.14
CA LEU A 85 -0.67 -6.85 8.34
C LEU A 85 0.69 -6.17 8.24
N ASN A 86 0.76 -5.04 7.54
CA ASN A 86 1.98 -4.28 7.28
C ASN A 86 2.09 -3.01 8.12
N THR A 87 1.06 -2.71 8.91
CA THR A 87 1.00 -1.56 9.80
C THR A 87 1.66 -1.87 11.15
N ASN A 88 2.22 -0.84 11.76
CA ASN A 88 2.77 -0.92 13.11
C ASN A 88 1.85 -0.23 14.15
N ALA A 89 2.20 -0.34 15.43
CA ALA A 89 1.38 0.23 16.50
C ALA A 89 1.32 1.76 16.48
N GLN A 90 2.36 2.45 16.00
CA GLN A 90 2.35 3.91 15.88
C GLN A 90 1.34 4.35 14.81
N GLU A 91 1.38 3.74 13.62
CA GLU A 91 0.39 3.97 12.56
C GLU A 91 -1.04 3.61 13.01
N THR A 92 -1.20 2.55 13.81
CA THR A 92 -2.51 2.18 14.39
C THR A 92 -3.03 3.26 15.34
N LEU A 93 -2.14 3.83 16.17
CA LEU A 93 -2.48 4.94 17.07
C LEU A 93 -2.84 6.19 16.28
N GLU A 94 -2.01 6.59 15.31
CA GLU A 94 -2.26 7.73 14.42
C GLU A 94 -3.59 7.58 13.67
N PHE A 95 -3.89 6.41 13.12
CA PHE A 95 -5.18 6.12 12.50
C PHE A 95 -6.33 6.26 13.50
N SER A 96 -6.17 5.76 14.72
CA SER A 96 -7.22 5.84 15.74
C SER A 96 -7.48 7.27 16.20
N GLU A 97 -6.45 8.13 16.28
CA GLU A 97 -6.61 9.53 16.66
C GLU A 97 -7.46 10.32 15.65
N VAL A 98 -7.39 9.94 14.37
CA VAL A 98 -8.18 10.55 13.30
C VAL A 98 -9.60 10.02 13.23
N TYR A 99 -9.72 8.70 13.21
CA TYR A 99 -10.97 8.05 12.81
C TYR A 99 -11.81 7.57 13.97
N PHE A 100 -11.30 7.54 15.21
CA PHE A 100 -12.07 7.01 16.33
C PHE A 100 -13.11 8.03 16.83
N THR A 101 -14.37 7.77 16.50
CA THR A 101 -15.50 8.64 16.85
C THR A 101 -16.36 8.09 17.99
N TYR A 102 -17.23 8.92 18.58
CA TYR A 102 -18.16 8.47 19.61
C TYR A 102 -19.15 7.42 19.09
N GLN A 103 -19.51 7.47 17.80
CA GLN A 103 -20.35 6.45 17.15
C GLN A 103 -19.68 5.08 17.19
N ILE A 104 -18.39 5.01 16.89
CA ILE A 104 -17.59 3.77 16.97
C ILE A 104 -17.50 3.28 18.41
N ALA A 105 -17.26 4.19 19.37
CA ALA A 105 -17.25 3.84 20.80
C ALA A 105 -18.58 3.20 21.23
N TRP A 106 -19.73 3.71 20.78
CA TRP A 106 -21.04 3.13 21.06
C TRP A 106 -21.21 1.71 20.47
N LEU A 107 -20.67 1.43 19.29
CA LEU A 107 -20.69 0.08 18.71
C LEU A 107 -19.92 -0.92 19.57
N PHE A 108 -18.75 -0.55 20.07
CA PHE A 108 -17.96 -1.39 20.97
C PHE A 108 -18.62 -1.57 22.34
N LEU A 109 -19.21 -0.51 22.91
CA LEU A 109 -19.96 -0.60 24.16
C LEU A 109 -21.20 -1.52 24.02
N TYR A 110 -21.87 -1.47 22.88
CA TYR A 110 -22.98 -2.36 22.57
C TYR A 110 -22.52 -3.84 22.52
N LEU A 111 -21.39 -4.13 21.88
CA LEU A 111 -20.80 -5.47 21.83
C LEU A 111 -20.49 -6.03 23.23
N ILE A 112 -19.89 -5.20 24.09
CA ILE A 112 -19.55 -5.57 25.47
C ILE A 112 -20.84 -5.87 26.25
N SER A 113 -21.88 -5.03 26.06
CA SER A 113 -23.16 -5.15 26.78
C SER A 113 -23.98 -6.38 26.39
N ILE A 114 -23.95 -6.79 25.11
CA ILE A 114 -24.77 -7.91 24.62
C ILE A 114 -24.15 -9.29 24.94
N THR A 115 -22.81 -9.37 25.05
CA THR A 115 -22.06 -10.62 25.22
C THR A 115 -22.51 -11.47 26.43
N PRO A 116 -22.72 -10.91 27.65
CA PRO A 116 -23.21 -11.67 28.80
C PRO A 116 -24.64 -12.22 28.63
N ILE A 117 -25.50 -11.50 27.88
CA ILE A 117 -26.89 -11.91 27.65
C ILE A 117 -26.94 -13.14 26.74
N ILE A 118 -26.11 -13.12 25.69
CA ILE A 118 -26.00 -14.22 24.74
C ILE A 118 -25.43 -15.47 25.40
N SER A 119 -24.34 -15.33 26.16
CA SER A 119 -23.73 -16.45 26.87
C SER A 119 -24.75 -17.13 27.79
N LYS A 120 -25.48 -16.36 28.62
CA LYS A 120 -26.53 -16.89 29.50
C LYS A 120 -27.62 -17.66 28.75
N LYS A 121 -28.04 -17.21 27.57
CA LYS A 121 -29.05 -17.91 26.74
C LYS A 121 -28.53 -19.23 26.16
N ILE A 122 -27.27 -19.27 25.70
CA ILE A 122 -26.65 -20.49 25.15
C ILE A 122 -26.49 -21.56 26.26
N PHE A 123 -26.10 -21.14 27.47
CA PHE A 123 -25.89 -22.05 28.60
C PHE A 123 -27.18 -22.68 29.16
N ARG A 124 -28.36 -22.08 28.97
CA ARG A 124 -29.65 -22.57 29.55
C ARG A 124 -30.40 -23.65 28.76
N ARG A 125 -30.02 -23.95 27.51
CA ARG A 125 -30.86 -24.67 26.53
C ARG A 125 -30.86 -26.23 26.61
N GLU A 126 -30.70 -26.89 27.76
CA GLU A 126 -30.22 -28.31 27.82
C GLU A 126 -31.11 -29.47 27.29
N THR A 127 -32.42 -29.32 27.03
CA THR A 127 -33.33 -30.51 26.96
C THR A 127 -33.84 -31.00 25.59
N LEU A 128 -33.62 -30.32 24.46
CA LEU A 128 -34.27 -30.65 23.15
C LEU A 128 -33.32 -31.13 22.01
N ARG A 129 -32.08 -31.53 22.31
CA ARG A 129 -30.94 -31.28 21.39
C ARG A 129 -30.48 -32.40 20.43
N LEU A 130 -30.64 -33.70 20.76
CA LEU A 130 -30.01 -34.79 19.99
C LEU A 130 -30.59 -35.03 18.59
N LYS A 131 -31.91 -34.81 18.37
CA LYS A 131 -32.55 -34.97 17.04
C LYS A 131 -32.27 -33.81 16.08
N PHE A 132 -31.90 -32.64 16.61
CA PHE A 132 -31.65 -31.44 15.80
C PHE A 132 -30.22 -31.41 15.22
N SER A 133 -29.27 -32.19 15.73
CA SER A 133 -27.85 -32.07 15.32
C SER A 133 -27.59 -32.49 13.87
N PHE A 134 -28.21 -33.57 13.38
CA PHE A 134 -28.04 -34.01 11.98
C PHE A 134 -28.66 -33.03 10.98
N LEU A 135 -29.88 -32.55 11.26
CA LEU A 135 -30.51 -31.52 10.42
C LEU A 135 -29.72 -30.20 10.46
N SER A 136 -29.19 -29.81 11.63
CA SER A 136 -28.32 -28.65 11.78
C SER A 136 -27.08 -28.78 10.89
N PHE A 137 -26.47 -29.97 10.84
CA PHE A 137 -25.33 -30.24 10.00
C PHE A 137 -25.67 -30.09 8.50
N ILE A 138 -26.78 -30.68 8.04
CA ILE A 138 -27.24 -30.55 6.65
C ILE A 138 -27.47 -29.07 6.29
N VAL A 139 -28.14 -28.30 7.15
CA VAL A 139 -28.40 -26.88 6.89
C VAL A 139 -27.09 -26.09 6.80
N ILE A 140 -26.12 -26.37 7.68
CA ILE A 140 -24.80 -25.73 7.62
C ILE A 140 -24.10 -26.04 6.29
N VAL A 141 -24.08 -27.31 5.87
CA VAL A 141 -23.43 -27.73 4.62
C VAL A 141 -24.08 -27.06 3.42
N ILE A 142 -25.42 -27.09 3.33
CA ILE A 142 -26.17 -26.44 2.23
C ILE A 142 -25.89 -24.93 2.21
N THR A 143 -25.90 -24.28 3.38
CA THR A 143 -25.65 -22.83 3.48
C THR A 143 -24.22 -22.49 3.03
N ILE A 144 -23.21 -23.27 3.43
CA ILE A 144 -21.82 -23.07 2.99
C ILE A 144 -21.68 -23.28 1.48
N LEU A 145 -22.30 -24.34 0.94
CA LEU A 145 -22.29 -24.60 -0.51
C LEU A 145 -22.96 -23.47 -1.29
N PHE A 146 -24.11 -22.98 -0.81
CA PHE A 146 -24.79 -21.84 -1.41
C PHE A 146 -23.92 -20.59 -1.37
N LEU A 147 -23.33 -20.24 -0.23
CA LEU A 147 -22.42 -19.10 -0.09
C LEU A 147 -21.23 -19.17 -1.06
N LYS A 148 -20.66 -20.37 -1.25
CA LYS A 148 -19.54 -20.58 -2.17
C LYS A 148 -19.96 -20.49 -3.63
N LEU A 149 -21.06 -21.15 -4.03
CA LEU A 149 -21.54 -21.20 -5.41
C LEU A 149 -22.12 -19.86 -5.88
N SER A 150 -22.77 -19.12 -4.99
CA SER A 150 -23.31 -17.78 -5.26
C SER A 150 -22.27 -16.66 -5.17
N THR A 151 -21.02 -17.00 -4.84
CA THR A 151 -19.90 -16.08 -4.53
C THR A 151 -20.14 -15.12 -3.36
N LEU A 152 -21.30 -15.17 -2.68
CA LEU A 152 -21.62 -14.35 -1.51
C LEU A 152 -20.61 -14.49 -0.37
N ILE A 153 -19.89 -15.62 -0.28
CA ILE A 153 -18.85 -15.84 0.74
C ILE A 153 -17.77 -14.74 0.77
N ILE A 154 -17.56 -13.99 -0.33
CA ILE A 154 -16.59 -12.88 -0.38
C ILE A 154 -16.97 -11.68 0.48
N TYR A 155 -18.24 -11.58 0.91
CA TYR A 155 -18.71 -10.51 1.80
C TYR A 155 -18.47 -10.85 3.28
N ASN A 156 -18.24 -12.13 3.59
CA ASN A 156 -17.96 -12.57 4.94
C ASN A 156 -16.59 -12.07 5.42
N LEU A 157 -16.53 -11.21 6.44
CA LEU A 157 -15.26 -10.71 6.98
C LEU A 157 -14.30 -11.83 7.44
N PRO A 158 -14.70 -12.83 8.25
CA PRO A 158 -13.79 -13.91 8.64
C PRO A 158 -13.19 -14.67 7.45
N TYR A 159 -13.99 -14.97 6.42
CA TYR A 159 -13.49 -15.59 5.19
C TYR A 159 -12.49 -14.70 4.47
N THR A 160 -12.80 -13.40 4.32
CA THR A 160 -11.92 -12.42 3.67
C THR A 160 -10.59 -12.32 4.40
N VAL A 161 -10.60 -12.19 5.73
CA VAL A 161 -9.39 -12.17 6.57
C VAL A 161 -8.55 -13.42 6.34
N ILE A 162 -9.15 -14.61 6.46
CA ILE A 162 -8.42 -15.89 6.31
C ILE A 162 -7.85 -16.03 4.90
N LYS A 163 -8.66 -15.75 3.87
CA LYS A 163 -8.25 -15.85 2.48
C LYS A 163 -7.12 -14.88 2.17
N SER A 164 -7.23 -13.62 2.57
CA SER A 164 -6.19 -12.61 2.36
C SER A 164 -4.89 -12.97 3.07
N ILE A 165 -4.95 -13.45 4.33
CA ILE A 165 -3.74 -13.93 5.03
C ILE A 165 -3.10 -15.12 4.30
N SER A 166 -3.90 -16.06 3.78
CA SER A 166 -3.38 -17.20 3.00
C SER A 166 -2.67 -16.74 1.74
N GLN A 167 -3.32 -15.88 0.96
CA GLN A 167 -2.78 -15.33 -0.30
C GLN A 167 -1.50 -14.53 -0.05
N TYR A 168 -1.48 -13.71 1.00
CA TYR A 168 -0.30 -12.95 1.40
C TYR A 168 0.88 -13.87 1.77
N LYS A 169 0.63 -14.95 2.52
CA LYS A 169 1.65 -15.94 2.85
C LYS A 169 2.16 -16.70 1.64
N GLU A 170 1.27 -17.08 0.73
CA GLU A 170 1.62 -17.74 -0.54
C GLU A 170 2.52 -16.83 -1.39
N GLN A 171 2.20 -15.53 -1.48
CA GLN A 171 3.01 -14.55 -2.19
C GLN A 171 4.40 -14.39 -1.57
N ILE A 172 4.48 -14.21 -0.25
CA ILE A 172 5.77 -14.15 0.48
C ILE A 172 6.58 -15.43 0.24
N ALA A 173 5.95 -16.60 0.30
CA ALA A 173 6.63 -17.88 0.08
C ALA A 173 7.14 -18.00 -1.37
N ALA A 174 6.37 -17.53 -2.35
CA ALA A 174 6.74 -17.58 -3.76
C ALA A 174 7.94 -16.67 -4.06
N ILE A 175 7.96 -15.43 -3.54
CA ILE A 175 9.10 -14.51 -3.66
C ILE A 175 10.33 -15.06 -2.93
N LYS A 176 10.17 -15.60 -1.71
CA LYS A 176 11.28 -16.27 -0.98
C LYS A 176 11.87 -17.41 -1.80
N ASN A 177 11.03 -18.26 -2.39
CA ASN A 177 11.46 -19.37 -3.22
C ASN A 177 12.19 -18.90 -4.48
N PHE A 178 11.69 -17.84 -5.13
CA PHE A 178 12.36 -17.23 -6.28
C PHE A 178 13.75 -16.72 -5.88
N LYS A 179 13.86 -15.94 -4.80
CA LYS A 179 15.13 -15.42 -4.27
C LYS A 179 16.15 -16.53 -3.97
N THR A 180 15.71 -17.67 -3.44
CA THR A 180 16.61 -18.80 -3.14
C THR A 180 17.02 -19.59 -4.38
N ASN A 181 16.17 -19.60 -5.42
CA ASN A 181 16.35 -20.41 -6.62
C ASN A 181 16.35 -19.53 -7.88
N THR A 182 16.96 -18.34 -7.81
CA THR A 182 16.98 -17.39 -8.92
C THR A 182 17.60 -18.08 -10.13
N PRO A 183 16.87 -18.23 -11.25
CA PRO A 183 17.40 -18.88 -12.43
C PRO A 183 18.54 -18.02 -13.00
N LYS A 184 19.51 -18.67 -13.66
CA LYS A 184 20.55 -17.94 -14.37
C LYS A 184 19.89 -17.11 -15.49
N LEU A 185 20.00 -15.79 -15.38
CA LEU A 185 19.49 -14.84 -16.37
C LEU A 185 20.58 -14.57 -17.42
N ASP A 186 20.25 -14.68 -18.70
CA ASP A 186 21.13 -14.27 -19.80
C ASP A 186 20.87 -12.79 -20.08
N LEU A 187 21.70 -11.92 -19.51
CA LEU A 187 21.56 -10.46 -19.59
C LEU A 187 22.72 -9.86 -20.38
N LYS A 188 22.40 -8.88 -21.24
CA LYS A 188 23.37 -8.15 -22.07
C LYS A 188 23.37 -6.67 -21.71
N HIS A 189 24.54 -6.06 -21.72
CA HIS A 189 24.71 -4.63 -21.48
C HIS A 189 24.98 -3.89 -22.80
N LYS A 190 24.20 -2.83 -23.06
CA LYS A 190 24.34 -1.93 -24.21
C LYS A 190 24.99 -0.60 -23.84
N THR A 191 24.91 -0.21 -22.58
CA THR A 191 25.47 1.04 -22.06
C THR A 191 26.41 0.77 -20.90
N ASN A 192 27.35 1.68 -20.66
CA ASN A 192 28.32 1.59 -19.58
C ASN A 192 28.21 2.78 -18.62
N ASN A 193 27.19 2.72 -17.75
CA ASN A 193 26.95 3.70 -16.69
C ASN A 193 27.44 3.16 -15.33
N ASP A 194 27.83 4.07 -14.43
CA ASP A 194 28.45 3.74 -13.14
C ASP A 194 27.43 3.66 -12.00
N LEU A 195 26.39 4.50 -12.03
CA LEU A 195 25.48 4.68 -10.91
C LEU A 195 24.04 4.90 -11.36
N THR A 196 23.13 4.07 -10.87
CA THR A 196 21.69 4.30 -10.98
C THR A 196 21.13 4.52 -9.58
N VAL A 197 20.42 5.62 -9.37
CA VAL A 197 19.77 5.94 -8.09
C VAL A 197 18.27 5.87 -8.30
N VAL A 198 17.57 5.09 -7.48
CA VAL A 198 16.12 4.98 -7.51
C VAL A 198 15.59 5.52 -6.19
N VAL A 199 14.97 6.70 -6.23
CA VAL A 199 14.38 7.34 -5.07
C VAL A 199 12.89 7.01 -5.04
N ILE A 200 12.50 6.24 -4.03
CA ILE A 200 11.12 5.82 -3.79
C ILE A 200 10.55 6.78 -2.73
N GLY A 201 9.72 7.70 -3.18
CA GLY A 201 8.89 8.57 -2.35
C GLY A 201 7.69 7.82 -1.76
N GLU A 202 6.99 8.49 -0.86
CA GLU A 202 5.88 7.92 -0.10
C GLU A 202 4.72 8.92 -0.07
N SER A 203 3.52 8.46 -0.45
CA SER A 203 2.25 9.19 -0.34
C SER A 203 2.23 10.60 -0.98
N LEU A 204 3.05 10.89 -1.99
CA LEU A 204 3.09 12.18 -2.69
C LEU A 204 2.25 12.15 -3.98
N SER A 205 1.16 12.92 -4.01
CA SER A 205 0.42 13.19 -5.24
C SER A 205 1.13 14.27 -6.07
N ARG A 206 1.25 14.05 -7.39
CA ARG A 206 1.79 15.07 -8.31
C ARG A 206 0.94 16.34 -8.33
N ASN A 207 -0.33 16.25 -7.95
CA ASN A 207 -1.26 17.38 -7.98
C ASN A 207 -0.99 18.43 -6.90
N HIS A 208 -0.06 18.15 -5.97
CA HIS A 208 0.45 19.12 -4.98
C HIS A 208 1.86 19.64 -5.32
N MET A 209 2.34 19.43 -6.54
CA MET A 209 3.66 19.85 -6.99
C MET A 209 3.55 20.94 -8.05
N SER A 210 4.12 22.13 -7.82
CA SER A 210 4.03 23.23 -8.78
C SER A 210 4.71 22.94 -10.12
N LEU A 211 5.66 21.99 -10.15
CA LEU A 211 6.23 21.41 -11.36
C LEU A 211 5.17 20.80 -12.31
N TYR A 212 4.05 20.31 -11.78
CA TYR A 212 2.92 19.74 -12.53
C TYR A 212 1.73 20.73 -12.64
N GLY A 213 1.95 22.01 -12.35
CA GLY A 213 0.93 23.06 -12.47
C GLY A 213 0.14 23.35 -11.20
N TYR A 214 0.51 22.80 -10.03
CA TYR A 214 -0.12 23.18 -8.76
C TYR A 214 0.09 24.68 -8.45
N ASP A 215 -0.98 25.35 -8.00
CA ASP A 215 -0.99 26.81 -7.79
C ASP A 215 0.02 27.27 -6.71
N ARG A 216 0.28 26.42 -5.71
CA ARG A 216 1.21 26.74 -4.63
C ARG A 216 2.61 26.29 -5.00
N LYS A 217 3.57 27.20 -4.79
CA LYS A 217 5.00 26.92 -4.99
C LYS A 217 5.57 25.99 -3.92
N THR A 218 5.40 24.69 -4.16
CA THR A 218 5.76 23.59 -3.27
C THR A 218 7.07 22.90 -3.66
N ASN A 219 7.58 23.05 -4.89
CA ASN A 219 8.83 22.41 -5.31
C ASN A 219 9.76 23.30 -6.15
N LEU A 220 10.11 24.46 -5.58
CA LEU A 220 10.92 25.47 -6.25
C LEU A 220 12.36 25.03 -6.52
N LEU A 221 12.94 24.10 -5.76
CA LEU A 221 14.32 23.66 -5.97
C LEU A 221 14.41 22.76 -7.21
N LEU A 222 13.45 21.86 -7.42
CA LEU A 222 13.31 21.10 -8.65
C LEU A 222 12.93 22.00 -9.84
N GLU A 223 12.04 22.98 -9.67
CA GLU A 223 11.72 23.95 -10.75
C GLU A 223 12.97 24.70 -11.24
N ARG A 224 13.93 25.00 -10.36
CA ARG A 224 15.21 25.64 -10.74
C ARG A 224 16.14 24.71 -11.52
N GLN A 225 15.94 23.41 -11.42
CA GLN A 225 16.72 22.37 -12.12
C GLN A 225 15.97 21.79 -13.33
N LYS A 226 14.83 22.39 -13.73
CA LYS A 226 13.94 21.86 -14.79
C LYS A 226 14.63 21.58 -16.13
N ASP A 227 15.70 22.30 -16.45
CA ASP A 227 16.44 22.13 -17.71
C ASP A 227 17.39 20.90 -17.68
N GLU A 228 17.57 20.29 -16.50
CA GLU A 228 18.38 19.08 -16.28
C GLU A 228 17.55 17.84 -15.93
N ILE A 229 16.26 18.01 -15.64
CA ILE A 229 15.35 16.93 -15.29
C ILE A 229 14.31 16.72 -16.38
N TRP A 230 13.90 15.47 -16.55
CA TRP A 230 12.86 15.08 -17.48
C TRP A 230 11.66 14.63 -16.64
N VAL A 231 10.53 15.28 -16.85
CA VAL A 231 9.32 15.13 -16.03
C VAL A 231 8.24 14.46 -16.87
N TYR A 232 7.58 13.44 -16.32
CA TYR A 232 6.48 12.75 -16.99
C TYR A 232 5.16 13.11 -16.35
N ASP A 233 4.24 13.64 -17.14
CA ASP A 233 3.00 14.26 -16.68
C ASP A 233 1.86 13.25 -16.51
N ASN A 234 2.03 11.99 -16.91
CA ASN A 234 0.92 11.03 -16.98
C ASN A 234 1.30 9.65 -16.40
N VAL A 235 1.93 9.67 -15.22
CA VAL A 235 2.33 8.47 -14.47
C VAL A 235 1.44 8.23 -13.27
N ILE A 236 1.05 6.97 -13.06
CA ILE A 236 0.27 6.53 -11.90
C ILE A 236 0.90 5.35 -11.16
N SER A 237 0.55 5.20 -9.88
CA SER A 237 0.83 3.99 -9.12
C SER A 237 -0.13 2.84 -9.49
N PRO A 238 0.27 1.57 -9.31
CA PRO A 238 -0.60 0.43 -9.59
C PRO A 238 -1.57 0.10 -8.45
N HIS A 239 -1.31 0.64 -7.25
CA HIS A 239 -2.15 0.55 -6.07
C HIS A 239 -2.11 1.89 -5.33
N VAL A 240 -3.02 2.07 -4.36
CA VAL A 240 -3.09 3.28 -3.52
C VAL A 240 -2.49 3.07 -2.13
N TYR A 241 -1.73 1.99 -1.92
CA TYR A 241 -1.09 1.68 -0.64
C TYR A 241 0.28 1.04 -0.87
N THR A 242 1.25 1.38 -0.02
CA THR A 242 2.68 1.09 -0.18
C THR A 242 2.99 -0.37 -0.54
N THR A 243 2.48 -1.34 0.22
CA THR A 243 2.84 -2.75 -0.01
C THR A 243 2.32 -3.31 -1.32
N GLY A 244 1.16 -2.85 -1.80
CA GLY A 244 0.63 -3.22 -3.11
C GLY A 244 1.45 -2.58 -4.21
N SER A 245 1.75 -1.29 -4.08
CA SER A 245 2.52 -0.53 -5.06
C SER A 245 3.94 -1.05 -5.20
N ILE A 246 4.71 -1.05 -4.11
CA ILE A 246 6.12 -1.46 -4.10
C ILE A 246 6.29 -2.91 -4.58
N ASN A 247 5.35 -3.80 -4.24
CA ASN A 247 5.41 -5.17 -4.74
C ASN A 247 5.38 -5.22 -6.27
N LYS A 248 4.49 -4.48 -6.93
CA LYS A 248 4.43 -4.44 -8.40
C LYS A 248 5.55 -3.59 -9.03
N ILE A 249 5.98 -2.52 -8.38
CA ILE A 249 7.07 -1.67 -8.87
C ILE A 249 8.41 -2.41 -8.88
N LEU A 250 8.62 -3.32 -7.93
CA LEU A 250 9.90 -4.05 -7.76
C LEU A 250 9.84 -5.53 -8.16
N THR A 251 8.73 -5.98 -8.76
CA THR A 251 8.61 -7.30 -9.38
C THR A 251 8.08 -7.16 -10.80
N PHE A 252 8.25 -8.18 -11.63
CA PHE A 252 7.64 -8.21 -12.97
C PHE A 252 6.12 -8.51 -12.93
N SER A 253 5.49 -8.35 -11.76
CA SER A 253 4.03 -8.41 -11.61
C SER A 253 3.41 -7.11 -12.11
N SER A 254 2.26 -7.22 -12.77
CA SER A 254 1.45 -6.11 -13.25
C SER A 254 0.00 -6.29 -12.84
N HIS A 255 -0.84 -5.27 -13.03
CA HIS A 255 -2.27 -5.41 -12.80
C HIS A 255 -2.93 -6.48 -13.70
N GLU A 256 -2.32 -6.82 -14.84
CA GLU A 256 -2.79 -7.87 -15.76
C GLU A 256 -2.33 -9.28 -15.34
N LYS A 257 -1.16 -9.40 -14.71
CA LYS A 257 -0.49 -10.68 -14.50
C LYS A 257 0.48 -10.64 -13.32
N GLU A 258 0.33 -11.62 -12.43
CA GLU A 258 1.28 -11.87 -11.34
C GLU A 258 2.59 -12.51 -11.86
N ASP A 259 3.73 -12.06 -11.35
CA ASP A 259 5.05 -12.67 -11.48
C ASP A 259 5.79 -12.54 -10.13
N VAL A 260 6.79 -13.39 -9.92
CA VAL A 260 7.62 -13.43 -8.71
C VAL A 260 9.06 -12.99 -8.98
N ALA A 261 9.41 -12.80 -10.26
CA ALA A 261 10.71 -12.26 -10.64
C ALA A 261 10.86 -10.85 -10.08
N THR A 262 11.92 -10.61 -9.31
CA THR A 262 12.18 -9.30 -8.70
C THR A 262 13.14 -8.47 -9.57
N LEU A 263 12.95 -7.16 -9.57
CA LEU A 263 13.87 -6.22 -10.20
C LEU A 263 15.28 -6.33 -9.59
N ILE A 264 15.36 -6.52 -8.26
CA ILE A 264 16.64 -6.63 -7.55
C ILE A 264 17.44 -7.87 -8.01
N SER A 265 16.79 -9.03 -8.23
CA SER A 265 17.45 -10.21 -8.81
C SER A 265 18.06 -9.92 -10.18
N TYR A 266 17.35 -9.16 -11.02
CA TYR A 266 17.84 -8.79 -12.35
C TYR A 266 19.02 -7.84 -12.28
N LEU A 267 18.96 -6.82 -11.41
CA LEU A 267 20.05 -5.87 -11.21
C LEU A 267 21.33 -6.55 -10.71
N LYS A 268 21.20 -7.50 -9.77
CA LYS A 268 22.33 -8.30 -9.27
C LYS A 268 22.86 -9.26 -10.31
N SER A 269 21.98 -9.90 -11.09
CA SER A 269 22.39 -10.78 -12.19
C SER A 269 23.09 -10.01 -13.32
N ALA A 270 22.79 -8.72 -13.44
CA ALA A 270 23.48 -7.77 -14.33
C ALA A 270 24.75 -7.17 -13.68
N GLU A 271 25.33 -7.85 -12.70
CA GLU A 271 26.61 -7.51 -12.05
C GLU A 271 26.66 -6.13 -11.38
N ASN A 272 25.50 -5.56 -10.98
CA ASN A 272 25.47 -4.35 -10.17
C ASN A 272 25.53 -4.68 -8.68
N GLN A 273 26.27 -3.88 -7.92
CA GLN A 273 26.11 -3.85 -6.47
C GLN A 273 24.80 -3.11 -6.14
N VAL A 274 23.87 -3.78 -5.46
CA VAL A 274 22.58 -3.18 -5.10
C VAL A 274 22.58 -2.78 -3.63
N LEU A 275 22.31 -1.51 -3.35
CA LEU A 275 22.22 -0.94 -2.01
C LEU A 275 20.79 -0.44 -1.75
N TRP A 276 20.27 -0.65 -0.55
CA TRP A 276 18.96 -0.17 -0.12
C TRP A 276 19.08 0.67 1.15
N LEU A 277 18.80 1.97 1.05
CA LEU A 277 18.81 2.93 2.14
C LEU A 277 17.38 3.37 2.43
N SER A 278 16.90 3.21 3.66
CA SER A 278 15.49 3.46 4.00
C SER A 278 15.36 4.25 5.30
N ASN A 279 14.52 5.28 5.29
CA ASN A 279 14.08 5.95 6.51
C ASN A 279 12.66 5.50 6.95
N GLN A 280 12.02 4.62 6.18
CA GLN A 280 10.83 3.91 6.67
C GLN A 280 11.18 2.91 7.76
N ARG A 281 10.26 2.70 8.70
CA ARG A 281 10.39 1.68 9.74
C ARG A 281 10.16 0.28 9.13
N PRO A 282 11.09 -0.68 9.30
CA PRO A 282 10.82 -2.05 8.86
C PRO A 282 9.80 -2.70 9.81
N VAL A 283 8.65 -3.14 9.27
CA VAL A 283 7.68 -3.96 10.03
C VAL A 283 8.14 -5.42 10.02
N GLY A 284 9.21 -5.70 10.76
CA GLY A 284 9.92 -6.99 10.74
C GLY A 284 10.74 -7.20 9.47
N PHE A 285 12.03 -7.53 9.62
CA PHE A 285 13.01 -7.58 8.52
C PHE A 285 12.65 -8.61 7.41
N HIS A 286 11.77 -9.57 7.69
CA HIS A 286 11.31 -10.60 6.74
C HIS A 286 9.80 -10.89 6.78
N ASP A 287 9.04 -10.05 7.48
CA ASP A 287 7.63 -10.30 7.79
C ASP A 287 6.67 -9.50 6.89
N ASN A 288 7.18 -8.46 6.22
CA ASN A 288 6.46 -7.71 5.18
C ASN A 288 7.13 -7.80 3.79
N LEU A 289 6.35 -7.59 2.72
CA LEU A 289 6.82 -7.67 1.32
C LEU A 289 7.93 -6.66 1.00
N VAL A 290 7.85 -5.44 1.52
CA VAL A 290 8.85 -4.38 1.24
C VAL A 290 10.22 -4.75 1.82
N SER A 291 10.27 -5.17 3.09
CA SER A 291 11.48 -5.63 3.75
C SER A 291 12.01 -6.92 3.13
N LEU A 292 11.13 -7.82 2.67
CA LEU A 292 11.53 -9.01 1.92
C LEU A 292 12.27 -8.65 0.63
N LEU A 293 11.72 -7.75 -0.18
CA LEU A 293 12.35 -7.27 -1.42
C LEU A 293 13.66 -6.52 -1.10
N ALA A 294 13.63 -5.58 -0.16
CA ALA A 294 14.81 -4.83 0.27
C ALA A 294 15.95 -5.73 0.75
N SER A 295 15.65 -6.85 1.42
CA SER A 295 16.63 -7.83 1.91
C SER A 295 17.36 -8.60 0.81
N GLU A 296 16.96 -8.45 -0.45
CA GLU A 296 17.64 -9.03 -1.61
C GLU A 296 18.86 -8.21 -2.06
N ALA A 297 18.89 -6.93 -1.71
CA ALA A 297 20.04 -6.06 -1.93
C ALA A 297 21.31 -6.62 -1.26
N ASP A 298 22.48 -6.22 -1.73
CA ASP A 298 23.76 -6.62 -1.14
C ASP A 298 23.99 -5.94 0.22
N GLU A 299 23.44 -4.75 0.39
CA GLU A 299 23.39 -4.04 1.66
C GLU A 299 22.04 -3.36 1.86
N THR A 300 21.44 -3.55 3.04
CA THR A 300 20.18 -2.92 3.44
C THR A 300 20.37 -2.15 4.74
N LEU A 301 20.08 -0.86 4.75
CA LEU A 301 20.17 0.01 5.92
C LEU A 301 18.82 0.70 6.17
N PHE A 302 18.20 0.41 7.31
CA PHE A 302 17.07 1.18 7.82
C PHE A 302 17.59 2.17 8.86
N LEU A 303 17.17 3.44 8.83
CA LEU A 303 17.67 4.49 9.74
C LEU A 303 16.64 4.95 10.77
N ASN A 304 15.42 4.40 10.70
CA ASN A 304 14.34 4.69 11.62
C ASN A 304 14.06 3.47 12.50
N TYR A 305 14.94 3.26 13.49
CA TYR A 305 14.83 2.17 14.48
C TYR A 305 14.29 2.62 15.84
N ASN A 306 13.95 3.90 16.01
CA ASN A 306 13.67 4.41 17.34
C ASN A 306 12.43 3.76 17.96
N GLU A 307 12.59 3.35 19.22
CA GLU A 307 11.55 2.79 20.06
C GLU A 307 10.35 3.73 20.20
N TYR A 308 9.19 3.11 20.43
CA TYR A 308 7.91 3.74 20.79
C TYR A 308 8.12 5.02 21.60
N GLN A 309 7.71 6.18 21.04
CA GLN A 309 7.68 7.53 21.62
C GLN A 309 8.73 8.58 21.16
N SER A 310 9.69 8.28 20.28
CA SER A 310 10.53 9.35 19.70
C SER A 310 10.04 9.83 18.33
N LYS A 311 10.26 11.14 18.05
CA LYS A 311 9.99 11.74 16.73
C LYS A 311 10.69 10.91 15.65
N THR A 312 9.95 10.54 14.61
CA THR A 312 10.52 9.96 13.38
C THR A 312 11.62 10.88 12.87
N ASN A 313 12.78 10.32 12.55
CA ASN A 313 13.86 11.09 11.93
C ASN A 313 13.38 11.63 10.58
N PHE A 314 13.75 12.86 10.25
CA PHE A 314 13.49 13.39 8.92
C PHE A 314 14.40 12.70 7.89
N ASP A 315 13.96 12.65 6.63
CA ASP A 315 14.64 11.93 5.54
C ASP A 315 16.07 12.43 5.24
N GLU A 316 16.44 13.64 5.69
CA GLU A 316 17.81 14.18 5.59
C GLU A 316 18.86 13.29 6.27
N ILE A 317 18.46 12.41 7.19
CA ILE A 317 19.34 11.39 7.81
C ILE A 317 19.96 10.44 6.78
N LEU A 318 19.32 10.25 5.63
CA LEU A 318 19.82 9.40 4.53
C LEU A 318 20.98 10.06 3.78
N LEU A 319 21.04 11.39 3.70
CA LEU A 319 21.96 12.12 2.80
C LEU A 319 23.45 11.84 3.08
N PRO A 320 23.95 11.85 4.35
CA PRO A 320 25.35 11.57 4.61
C PRO A 320 25.75 10.14 4.23
N ILE A 321 24.89 9.17 4.52
CA ILE A 321 25.13 7.75 4.21
C ILE A 321 25.07 7.53 2.70
N TYR A 322 24.06 8.11 2.04
CA TYR A 322 23.94 8.10 0.60
C TYR A 322 25.22 8.62 -0.08
N LYS A 323 25.73 9.78 0.36
CA LYS A 323 27.01 10.33 -0.12
C LYS A 323 28.17 9.36 0.10
N GLU A 324 28.31 8.80 1.30
CA GLU A 324 29.37 7.82 1.58
C GLU A 324 29.31 6.60 0.63
N LYS A 325 28.11 6.08 0.36
CA LYS A 325 27.91 4.87 -0.45
C LYS A 325 28.22 5.08 -1.92
N ILE A 326 27.76 6.17 -2.53
CA ILE A 326 27.93 6.37 -3.97
C ILE A 326 29.39 6.69 -4.35
N TYR A 327 30.17 7.29 -3.43
CA TYR A 327 31.58 7.65 -3.65
C TYR A 327 32.55 6.46 -3.61
N LYS A 328 32.09 5.28 -3.17
CA LYS A 328 32.89 4.05 -3.28
C LYS A 328 33.04 3.65 -4.75
N PRO A 329 34.09 2.93 -5.17
CA PRO A 329 34.20 2.46 -6.56
C PRO A 329 33.18 1.34 -6.89
N GLY A 330 33.00 1.06 -8.19
CA GLY A 330 32.15 -0.03 -8.68
C GLY A 330 30.77 0.42 -9.19
N LYS A 331 30.18 -0.38 -10.09
CA LYS A 331 28.83 -0.17 -10.65
C LYS A 331 27.77 -0.44 -9.60
N LYS A 332 26.87 0.52 -9.37
CA LYS A 332 25.86 0.40 -8.31
C LYS A 332 24.47 0.79 -8.76
N VAL A 333 23.50 0.14 -8.13
CA VAL A 333 22.14 0.64 -8.02
C VAL A 333 21.85 0.96 -6.56
N VAL A 334 21.44 2.19 -6.27
CA VAL A 334 21.11 2.63 -4.91
C VAL A 334 19.64 2.99 -4.84
N PHE A 335 18.89 2.19 -4.10
CA PHE A 335 17.51 2.50 -3.72
C PHE A 335 17.52 3.39 -2.48
N VAL A 336 16.81 4.51 -2.53
CA VAL A 336 16.61 5.44 -1.42
C VAL A 336 15.11 5.52 -1.13
N HIS A 337 14.67 4.91 -0.03
CA HIS A 337 13.27 4.80 0.34
C HIS A 337 12.91 5.80 1.45
N LEU A 338 12.08 6.77 1.10
CA LEU A 338 11.74 7.92 1.92
C LEU A 338 10.52 7.66 2.80
N THR A 339 10.39 8.42 3.89
CA THR A 339 9.11 8.55 4.61
C THR A 339 8.19 9.52 3.88
N GLY A 340 8.76 10.45 3.10
CA GLY A 340 8.03 11.28 2.15
C GLY A 340 6.89 12.08 2.81
N SER A 341 5.72 12.06 2.17
CA SER A 341 4.50 12.75 2.63
C SER A 341 3.53 11.81 3.35
N HIS A 342 4.03 10.76 4.01
CA HIS A 342 3.22 9.84 4.79
C HIS A 342 2.42 10.56 5.90
N TYR A 343 1.25 10.01 6.22
CA TYR A 343 0.32 10.52 7.23
C TYR A 343 0.96 10.92 8.58
N ASP A 344 0.32 11.91 9.21
CA ASP A 344 0.86 12.97 10.09
C ASP A 344 1.91 13.86 9.41
N TYR A 345 1.44 14.57 8.38
CA TYR A 345 2.26 15.45 7.53
C TYR A 345 3.03 16.52 8.33
N LYS A 346 2.52 16.92 9.50
CA LYS A 346 3.17 17.93 10.37
C LYS A 346 4.54 17.46 10.87
N LEU A 347 4.74 16.15 10.95
CA LEU A 347 5.98 15.49 11.37
C LEU A 347 6.92 15.16 10.21
N ARG A 348 6.55 15.50 8.98
CA ARG A 348 7.33 15.18 7.77
C ARG A 348 8.22 16.33 7.28
N SER A 349 8.09 17.52 7.85
CA SER A 349 8.96 18.67 7.53
C SER A 349 9.54 19.31 8.80
N PRO A 350 10.85 19.62 8.83
CA PRO A 350 11.44 20.47 9.86
C PRO A 350 10.75 21.84 9.91
N GLU A 351 10.60 22.41 11.11
CA GLU A 351 9.97 23.73 11.32
C GLU A 351 10.61 24.83 10.45
N LYS A 352 11.94 24.81 10.29
CA LYS A 352 12.70 25.79 9.50
C LYS A 352 12.35 25.80 8.00
N LEU A 353 11.74 24.73 7.48
CA LEU A 353 11.34 24.60 6.07
C LEU A 353 9.84 24.75 5.85
N LYS A 354 9.04 24.86 6.91
CA LYS A 354 7.59 25.08 6.80
C LYS A 354 7.33 26.49 6.28
N LYS A 355 6.53 26.58 5.21
CA LYS A 355 6.15 27.83 4.54
C LYS A 355 4.68 28.18 4.77
N PHE A 356 3.83 27.16 4.89
CA PHE A 356 2.40 27.33 5.12
C PHE A 356 2.08 27.12 6.61
N ASN A 357 1.49 28.13 7.25
CA ASN A 357 1.17 28.10 8.69
C ASN A 357 -0.15 27.38 8.95
N GLU A 358 -0.35 26.89 10.18
CA GLU A 358 -1.66 26.35 10.58
C GLU A 358 -2.73 27.45 10.64
N TYR A 359 -3.96 27.11 10.27
CA TYR A 359 -5.14 27.97 10.38
C TYR A 359 -5.97 27.54 11.59
N LEU A 360 -5.95 28.35 12.65
CA LEU A 360 -6.67 28.05 13.91
C LEU A 360 -8.19 27.83 13.74
N ASN A 361 -8.78 28.37 12.67
CA ASN A 361 -10.22 28.32 12.43
C ASN A 361 -10.61 27.41 11.24
N ASP A 362 -9.64 26.74 10.60
CA ASP A 362 -9.89 25.88 9.43
C ASP A 362 -8.97 24.66 9.45
N GLU A 363 -9.49 23.57 10.00
CA GLU A 363 -8.75 22.31 10.16
C GLU A 363 -8.34 21.70 8.82
N LYS A 364 -9.23 21.70 7.83
CA LYS A 364 -8.95 21.14 6.50
C LYS A 364 -7.81 21.88 5.81
N LYS A 365 -7.85 23.22 5.81
CA LYS A 365 -6.74 24.02 5.29
C LYS A 365 -5.44 23.79 6.07
N SER A 366 -5.53 23.55 7.38
CA SER A 366 -4.34 23.23 8.18
C SER A 366 -3.72 21.90 7.78
N VAL A 367 -4.53 20.89 7.45
CA VAL A 367 -4.05 19.60 6.93
C VAL A 367 -3.43 19.77 5.55
N VAL A 368 -4.09 20.47 4.62
CA VAL A 368 -3.53 20.76 3.28
C VAL A 368 -2.20 21.52 3.40
N ASN A 369 -2.10 22.49 4.31
CA ASN A 369 -0.85 23.21 4.56
C ASN A 369 0.25 22.30 5.13
N ALA A 370 -0.09 21.38 6.02
CA ALA A 370 0.86 20.42 6.54
C ALA A 370 1.38 19.48 5.44
N TYR A 371 0.49 19.01 4.55
CA TYR A 371 0.84 18.22 3.37
C TYR A 371 1.74 19.00 2.41
N ASP A 372 1.37 20.22 2.02
CA ASP A 372 2.18 21.04 1.13
C ASP A 372 3.57 21.37 1.72
N ASN A 373 3.69 21.48 3.05
CA ASN A 373 4.98 21.61 3.71
C ASN A 373 5.82 20.33 3.63
N SER A 374 5.22 19.13 3.71
CA SER A 374 5.95 17.88 3.47
C SER A 374 6.41 17.78 2.01
N VAL A 375 5.63 18.30 1.06
CA VAL A 375 6.06 18.41 -0.35
C VAL A 375 7.27 19.33 -0.50
N ILE A 376 7.31 20.48 0.19
CA ILE A 376 8.47 21.38 0.20
C ILE A 376 9.71 20.68 0.78
N TYR A 377 9.55 19.90 1.83
CA TYR A 377 10.65 19.15 2.39
C TYR A 377 11.14 18.06 1.43
N ASN A 378 10.22 17.35 0.79
CA ASN A 378 10.54 16.35 -0.22
C ASN A 378 11.30 16.97 -1.40
N ASP A 379 10.88 18.14 -1.90
CA ASP A 379 11.61 18.92 -2.93
C ASP A 379 13.08 19.16 -2.55
N PHE A 380 13.35 19.54 -1.29
CA PHE A 380 14.70 19.68 -0.75
C PHE A 380 15.47 18.36 -0.78
N ILE A 381 14.88 17.26 -0.32
CA ILE A 381 15.55 15.95 -0.29
C ILE A 381 15.90 15.44 -1.68
N ILE A 382 14.96 15.49 -2.64
CA ILE A 382 15.22 15.04 -4.01
C ILE A 382 16.29 15.93 -4.67
N SER A 383 16.21 17.25 -4.46
CA SER A 383 17.22 18.19 -4.98
C SER A 383 18.62 17.91 -4.43
N GLU A 384 18.75 17.62 -3.14
CA GLU A 384 20.03 17.27 -2.52
C GLU A 384 20.57 15.93 -3.00
N ILE A 385 19.73 14.92 -3.21
CA ILE A 385 20.16 13.65 -3.82
C ILE A 385 20.73 13.90 -5.23
N ILE A 386 20.04 14.69 -6.05
CA ILE A 386 20.53 15.06 -7.39
C ILE A 386 21.85 15.83 -7.29
N ASN A 387 21.97 16.79 -6.36
CA ASN A 387 23.20 17.56 -6.14
C ASN A 387 24.39 16.66 -5.75
N ILE A 388 24.20 15.77 -4.78
CA ILE A 388 25.23 14.83 -4.34
C ILE A 388 25.62 13.86 -5.48
N THR A 389 24.65 13.40 -6.28
CA THR A 389 24.91 12.55 -7.45
C THR A 389 25.76 13.29 -8.50
N ARG A 390 25.40 14.55 -8.78
CA ARG A 390 26.13 15.42 -9.71
C ARG A 390 27.56 15.65 -9.25
N GLU A 391 27.77 15.89 -7.96
CA GLU A 391 29.10 16.09 -7.35
C GLU A 391 29.99 14.83 -7.38
N ALA A 392 29.40 13.63 -7.47
CA ALA A 392 30.17 12.40 -7.58
C ALA A 392 30.89 12.26 -8.94
N ASN A 393 30.48 13.05 -9.96
CA ASN A 393 31.09 13.08 -11.30
C ASN A 393 31.18 11.70 -11.96
N LEU A 394 30.09 10.93 -11.84
CA LEU A 394 29.92 9.58 -12.42
C LEU A 394 28.95 9.62 -13.61
N LYS A 395 29.04 8.62 -14.51
CA LYS A 395 27.96 8.35 -15.49
C LYS A 395 26.75 7.84 -14.73
N SER A 396 25.78 8.72 -14.48
CA SER A 396 24.79 8.49 -13.44
C SER A 396 23.41 8.98 -13.81
N THR A 397 22.39 8.34 -13.23
CA THR A 397 20.99 8.75 -13.33
C THR A 397 20.33 8.69 -11.96
N VAL A 398 19.41 9.61 -11.71
CA VAL A 398 18.49 9.59 -10.57
C VAL A 398 17.08 9.46 -11.13
N VAL A 399 16.35 8.43 -10.72
CA VAL A 399 14.94 8.23 -11.03
C VAL A 399 14.15 8.43 -9.74
N TYR A 400 13.16 9.31 -9.75
CA TYR A 400 12.30 9.58 -8.61
C TYR A 400 10.84 9.31 -8.95
N PHE A 401 10.15 8.61 -8.05
CA PHE A 401 8.70 8.47 -8.08
C PHE A 401 8.12 8.33 -6.69
N SER A 402 6.84 8.62 -6.50
CA SER A 402 6.09 8.23 -5.30
C SER A 402 5.47 6.84 -5.50
N ASP A 403 5.41 6.04 -4.43
CA ASP A 403 4.79 4.71 -4.44
C ASP A 403 3.28 4.75 -4.73
N HIS A 404 2.59 5.74 -4.17
CA HIS A 404 1.22 6.16 -4.45
C HIS A 404 1.05 7.65 -4.12
N GLY A 405 -0.12 8.20 -4.48
CA GLY A 405 -0.52 9.55 -4.09
C GLY A 405 -1.44 9.53 -2.87
N GLU A 406 -2.05 10.65 -2.55
CA GLU A 406 -2.88 10.84 -1.35
C GLU A 406 -4.05 11.77 -1.68
N GLU A 407 -5.25 11.46 -1.20
CA GLU A 407 -6.37 12.42 -1.22
C GLU A 407 -6.26 13.34 0.00
N VAL A 408 -6.22 14.66 -0.20
CA VAL A 408 -6.09 15.62 0.90
C VAL A 408 -7.11 16.75 0.73
N TYR A 409 -8.40 16.39 0.78
CA TYR A 409 -9.55 17.28 0.59
C TYR A 409 -9.69 17.90 -0.82
N ASP A 410 -9.08 17.30 -1.83
CA ASP A 410 -9.06 17.83 -3.20
C ASP A 410 -10.36 17.56 -3.95
N THR A 411 -10.79 16.30 -3.92
CA THR A 411 -11.96 15.80 -4.66
C THR A 411 -13.05 15.30 -3.73
N LYS A 412 -12.69 14.87 -2.52
CA LYS A 412 -13.62 14.36 -1.50
C LYS A 412 -13.36 15.02 -0.16
N ASP A 413 -14.37 15.06 0.69
CA ASP A 413 -14.20 15.50 2.08
C ASP A 413 -13.54 14.40 2.92
N PHE A 414 -12.27 14.11 2.61
CA PHE A 414 -11.57 12.92 3.06
C PHE A 414 -10.04 13.14 3.01
N ILE A 415 -9.31 12.46 3.90
CA ILE A 415 -7.84 12.40 3.89
C ILE A 415 -7.35 10.96 3.88
N GLY A 416 -6.43 10.60 3.00
CA GLY A 416 -5.85 9.26 2.96
C GLY A 416 -6.03 8.56 1.63
N HIS A 417 -6.04 7.23 1.66
CA HIS A 417 -6.06 6.41 0.45
C HIS A 417 -6.82 5.08 0.66
N PHE A 418 -7.75 4.76 -0.24
CA PHE A 418 -8.50 3.48 -0.20
C PHE A 418 -8.90 2.99 -1.59
N GLU A 419 -8.66 1.69 -1.86
CA GLU A 419 -8.96 1.10 -3.16
C GLU A 419 -10.45 1.03 -3.51
N ASN A 420 -11.34 0.98 -2.52
CA ASN A 420 -12.79 0.84 -2.79
C ASN A 420 -13.48 2.18 -3.05
N LYS A 421 -12.83 3.29 -2.73
CA LYS A 421 -13.30 4.64 -3.05
C LYS A 421 -12.16 5.47 -3.63
N PRO A 422 -11.56 5.00 -4.73
CA PRO A 422 -10.39 5.66 -5.26
C PRO A 422 -10.70 7.09 -5.70
N THR A 423 -9.70 7.95 -5.64
CA THR A 423 -9.68 9.24 -6.31
C THR A 423 -8.44 9.29 -7.19
N ARG A 424 -8.44 10.18 -8.18
CA ARG A 424 -7.28 10.35 -9.07
C ARG A 424 -6.02 10.70 -8.27
N ASN A 425 -6.14 11.55 -7.24
CA ASN A 425 -5.02 11.96 -6.40
C ASN A 425 -4.33 10.81 -5.65
N MET A 426 -5.04 9.72 -5.34
CA MET A 426 -4.46 8.53 -4.71
C MET A 426 -3.54 7.73 -5.65
N PHE A 427 -3.69 7.91 -6.98
CA PHE A 427 -2.94 7.18 -8.00
C PHE A 427 -1.92 8.05 -8.73
N GLU A 428 -2.23 9.31 -8.95
CA GLU A 428 -1.40 10.23 -9.73
C GLU A 428 -0.14 10.65 -8.95
N VAL A 429 1.01 10.12 -9.37
CA VAL A 429 2.29 10.28 -8.67
C VAL A 429 3.30 11.04 -9.52
N PRO A 430 4.26 11.76 -8.91
CA PRO A 430 5.34 12.34 -9.66
C PRO A 430 6.25 11.25 -10.23
N PHE A 431 6.78 11.48 -11.43
CA PHE A 431 7.82 10.65 -12.02
C PHE A 431 8.81 11.54 -12.79
N LEU A 432 10.06 11.55 -12.35
CA LEU A 432 11.11 12.35 -13.00
C LEU A 432 12.43 11.62 -13.05
N ILE A 433 13.25 11.98 -14.03
CA ILE A 433 14.62 11.49 -14.16
C ILE A 433 15.60 12.65 -14.31
N TRP A 434 16.74 12.56 -13.64
CA TRP A 434 17.92 13.38 -13.87
C TRP A 434 19.03 12.49 -14.40
N MET A 435 19.77 12.94 -15.41
CA MET A 435 20.90 12.20 -15.98
C MET A 435 22.12 13.10 -16.01
N SER A 436 23.29 12.56 -15.65
CA SER A 436 24.54 13.29 -15.80
C SER A 436 24.85 13.52 -17.28
N LYS A 437 25.67 14.53 -17.58
CA LYS A 437 25.99 14.92 -18.98
C LYS A 437 26.56 13.77 -19.81
N ASP A 438 27.32 12.89 -19.17
CA ASP A 438 28.01 11.77 -19.82
C ASP A 438 27.23 10.44 -19.70
N PHE A 439 25.98 10.47 -19.21
CA PHE A 439 25.14 9.28 -19.11
C PHE A 439 24.85 8.71 -20.51
N GLU A 440 25.17 7.44 -20.71
CA GLU A 440 24.92 6.71 -21.95
C GLU A 440 23.49 6.20 -21.96
N LYS A 441 22.67 6.74 -22.86
CA LYS A 441 21.28 6.30 -23.07
C LYS A 441 21.26 5.14 -24.10
N PRO A 442 20.29 4.21 -24.00
CA PRO A 442 20.03 3.26 -25.07
C PRO A 442 19.75 3.96 -26.42
N ASP A 443 20.09 3.32 -27.54
CA ASP A 443 19.89 3.87 -28.89
C ASP A 443 18.40 4.15 -29.20
N ASP A 444 17.51 3.37 -28.61
CA ASP A 444 16.06 3.46 -28.70
C ASP A 444 15.42 4.28 -27.56
N PHE A 445 16.22 5.06 -26.83
CA PHE A 445 15.71 6.00 -25.83
C PHE A 445 14.89 7.12 -26.49
N GLN A 446 13.66 7.31 -26.02
CA GLN A 446 12.81 8.42 -26.39
C GLN A 446 12.12 8.96 -25.14
N PHE A 447 12.23 10.27 -24.94
CA PHE A 447 11.42 10.98 -23.97
C PHE A 447 10.18 11.55 -24.63
N ASP A 448 9.06 11.39 -23.93
CA ASP A 448 7.77 11.97 -24.25
C ASP A 448 7.03 12.10 -22.92
N SER A 449 6.79 13.35 -22.49
CA SER A 449 6.22 13.67 -21.17
C SER A 449 4.80 13.16 -20.99
N ASP A 450 4.06 13.02 -22.09
CA ASP A 450 2.61 12.82 -22.05
C ASP A 450 2.20 11.34 -22.01
N ARG A 451 3.19 10.43 -22.15
CA ARG A 451 2.98 8.97 -22.17
C ARG A 451 2.21 8.48 -20.94
N SER A 452 1.10 7.80 -21.18
CA SER A 452 0.28 7.16 -20.14
C SER A 452 1.01 5.93 -19.59
N PHE A 453 1.51 6.03 -18.36
CA PHE A 453 2.32 4.97 -17.75
C PHE A 453 1.83 4.58 -16.35
N MET A 454 1.90 3.29 -16.04
CA MET A 454 1.70 2.76 -14.68
C MET A 454 3.03 2.21 -14.17
N LEU A 455 3.36 2.49 -12.91
CA LEU A 455 4.64 2.08 -12.32
C LEU A 455 4.81 0.55 -12.17
N ASP A 456 3.80 -0.27 -12.44
CA ASP A 456 3.97 -1.73 -12.48
C ASP A 456 4.84 -2.21 -13.66
N ASP A 457 5.02 -1.37 -14.68
CA ASP A 457 5.96 -1.59 -15.76
C ASP A 457 7.35 -0.94 -15.50
N PHE A 458 7.59 -0.43 -14.28
CA PHE A 458 8.87 0.17 -13.88
C PHE A 458 10.08 -0.77 -14.04
N PRO A 459 10.03 -2.08 -13.73
CA PRO A 459 11.17 -2.97 -13.94
C PRO A 459 11.66 -2.99 -15.39
N HIS A 460 10.73 -3.02 -16.35
CA HIS A 460 11.04 -2.94 -17.77
C HIS A 460 11.70 -1.59 -18.11
N SER A 461 11.16 -0.51 -17.55
CA SER A 461 11.67 0.84 -17.76
C SER A 461 13.07 1.03 -17.21
N LEU A 462 13.33 0.65 -15.96
CA LEU A 462 14.64 0.83 -15.33
C LEU A 462 15.72 0.00 -16.04
N LEU A 463 15.45 -1.27 -16.32
CA LEU A 463 16.43 -2.14 -16.99
C LEU A 463 16.72 -1.65 -18.41
N HIS A 464 15.69 -1.19 -19.15
CA HIS A 464 15.89 -0.55 -20.44
C HIS A 464 16.75 0.72 -20.32
N LEU A 465 16.46 1.63 -19.39
CA LEU A 465 17.24 2.85 -19.16
C LEU A 465 18.72 2.56 -18.86
N MET A 466 19.00 1.45 -18.15
CA MET A 466 20.34 0.96 -17.84
C MET A 466 21.02 0.20 -18.99
N GLY A 467 20.36 0.11 -20.15
CA GLY A 467 20.83 -0.65 -21.32
C GLY A 467 20.95 -2.15 -21.06
N ILE A 468 20.17 -2.71 -20.13
CA ILE A 468 20.14 -4.14 -19.81
C ILE A 468 19.06 -4.80 -20.68
N GLU A 469 19.46 -5.80 -21.47
CA GLU A 469 18.57 -6.59 -22.32
C GLU A 469 18.52 -8.06 -21.88
N GLY A 470 17.38 -8.71 -22.07
CA GLY A 470 17.17 -10.12 -21.72
C GLY A 470 15.74 -10.57 -22.05
N ASP A 471 15.50 -11.87 -22.07
CA ASP A 471 14.26 -12.48 -22.62
C ASP A 471 12.95 -11.97 -21.97
N LYS A 472 12.98 -11.61 -20.69
CA LYS A 472 11.82 -11.08 -19.96
C LYS A 472 11.70 -9.56 -19.98
N ILE A 473 12.66 -8.83 -20.54
CA ILE A 473 12.66 -7.37 -20.57
C ILE A 473 11.93 -6.91 -21.82
N ASN A 474 10.67 -6.49 -21.68
CA ASN A 474 9.86 -6.01 -22.79
C ASN A 474 10.01 -4.50 -22.99
N LYS A 475 10.57 -4.08 -24.14
CA LYS A 475 10.74 -2.67 -24.50
C LYS A 475 9.42 -1.94 -24.75
N GLU A 476 8.37 -2.65 -25.16
CA GLU A 476 7.02 -2.07 -25.31
C GLU A 476 6.43 -1.62 -23.97
N ARG A 477 6.93 -2.17 -22.85
CA ARG A 477 6.57 -1.78 -21.48
C ARG A 477 7.52 -0.73 -20.89
N SER A 478 8.50 -0.23 -21.64
CA SER A 478 9.40 0.81 -21.14
C SER A 478 8.93 2.19 -21.56
N ILE A 479 8.63 3.06 -20.58
CA ILE A 479 8.29 4.47 -20.83
C ILE A 479 9.42 5.24 -21.53
N PHE A 480 10.65 4.73 -21.48
CA PHE A 480 11.83 5.32 -22.11
C PHE A 480 12.07 4.80 -23.53
N SER A 481 11.31 3.82 -24.03
CA SER A 481 11.55 3.21 -25.34
C SER A 481 10.75 3.88 -26.46
N ASN A 482 11.32 4.00 -27.64
CA ASN A 482 10.56 4.36 -28.84
C ASN A 482 9.54 3.28 -29.27
N TYR A 483 9.62 2.08 -28.71
CA TYR A 483 8.64 0.99 -28.91
C TYR A 483 7.51 0.99 -27.87
N PHE A 484 7.48 1.96 -26.95
CA PHE A 484 6.47 2.01 -25.88
C PHE A 484 5.04 1.92 -26.41
N ILE A 485 4.22 1.07 -25.79
CA ILE A 485 2.80 0.91 -26.09
C ILE A 485 1.99 1.24 -24.84
N GLU A 486 1.13 2.24 -24.94
CA GLU A 486 0.18 2.57 -23.89
C GLU A 486 -0.78 1.41 -23.61
N LYS A 487 -1.15 1.26 -22.34
CA LYS A 487 -2.01 0.18 -21.86
C LYS A 487 -3.13 0.72 -21.00
N ASP A 488 -4.15 -0.12 -20.84
CA ASP A 488 -5.16 0.08 -19.81
C ASP A 488 -4.50 0.15 -18.44
N ARG A 489 -4.90 1.12 -17.63
CA ARG A 489 -4.38 1.33 -16.28
C ARG A 489 -5.38 0.90 -15.21
N GLY A 490 -6.20 -0.10 -15.54
CA GLY A 490 -7.10 -0.79 -14.63
C GLY A 490 -8.08 0.15 -13.94
N THR A 491 -8.11 0.11 -12.61
CA THR A 491 -9.05 0.90 -11.80
C THR A 491 -8.97 2.39 -12.08
N TYR A 492 -7.78 2.93 -12.39
CA TYR A 492 -7.59 4.36 -12.58
C TYR A 492 -8.27 4.90 -13.84
N ASP A 493 -8.19 4.20 -14.98
CA ASP A 493 -8.81 4.69 -16.23
C ASP A 493 -10.35 4.65 -16.17
N ASN A 494 -10.92 3.98 -15.17
CA ASN A 494 -12.35 3.93 -14.89
C ASN A 494 -12.84 5.02 -13.93
N LEU A 495 -11.97 5.94 -13.47
CA LEU A 495 -12.27 7.00 -12.47
C LEU A 495 -12.88 8.28 -13.04
#